data_AF-A0A3A2Z6T7-F1
#
_entry.id   AF-A0A3A2Z6T7-F1
#
_cell.length_a   1.000
_cell.length_b   1.000
_cell.length_c   1.000
_cell.angle_alpha   90.00
_cell.angle_beta   90.00
_cell.angle_gamma   90.00
#
_symmetry.space_group_name_H-M   'P 1'
#
loop_
_entity.id
_entity.type
_entity.pdbx_description
1 polymer ?
#
loop_
_entity_poly.entity_id
_entity_poly.type
_entity_poly.pdbx_seq_one_letter_code
_entity_poly.pdbx_strand_id
1 'polypeptide(L)'
;MLSNSRLALPPMPHPESNAETIATYLEQLQAIAAESHVYVHPEVISFKDGAVKSNAREEFAAADNLKGRCVFRDFLKAPKRNCHMVWLCLFSMIEANWVKGEDWYNTPMHCWAVALIRQPKGTSGRALLVYDVDPPQLARKRFSEARAAGRTRSHLTGLQNAFLTLCRESGRIVTDSVWYLTDTTYSGQNKCLSRSIEWMHWIVGVGDRPFTGEDDPRREGLETCNRR
;
A
#
# COMPACT_ATOMS: atom_id res chain seq x y z
N MET A 1 25.77 -9.60 -26.15
CA MET A 1 25.53 -8.23 -25.67
C MET A 1 24.03 -7.97 -25.73
N LEU A 2 23.33 -8.16 -24.62
CA LEU A 2 21.90 -7.83 -24.53
C LEU A 2 21.82 -6.33 -24.22
N SER A 3 21.10 -5.60 -25.07
CA SER A 3 20.82 -4.19 -24.91
C SER A 3 20.14 -3.96 -23.55
N ASN A 4 20.83 -3.27 -22.63
CA ASN A 4 20.24 -2.73 -21.41
C ASN A 4 19.31 -1.56 -21.79
N SER A 5 18.16 -1.85 -22.41
CA SER A 5 17.08 -0.88 -22.40
C SER A 5 16.59 -0.79 -20.97
N ARG A 6 17.05 0.23 -20.23
CA ARG A 6 16.44 0.57 -18.93
C ARG A 6 14.94 0.70 -19.17
N LEU A 7 14.16 -0.14 -18.52
CA LEU A 7 12.70 -0.06 -18.58
C LEU A 7 12.31 1.34 -18.09
N ALA A 8 11.82 2.17 -19.00
CA ALA A 8 11.32 3.48 -18.64
C ALA A 8 9.96 3.30 -17.97
N LEU A 9 9.78 3.92 -16.80
CA LEU A 9 8.47 3.98 -16.17
C LEU A 9 7.52 4.77 -17.07
N PRO A 10 6.23 4.37 -17.16
CA PRO A 10 5.22 5.22 -17.75
C PRO A 10 5.04 6.50 -16.89
N PRO A 11 4.35 7.53 -17.41
CA PRO A 11 4.02 8.70 -16.63
C PRO A 11 3.31 8.33 -15.31
N MET A 12 3.60 9.07 -14.24
CA MET A 12 2.94 8.90 -12.94
C MET A 12 1.41 8.98 -13.10
N PRO A 13 0.63 7.99 -12.65
CA PRO A 13 -0.82 8.03 -12.77
C PRO A 13 -1.42 9.14 -11.89
N HIS A 14 -2.57 9.65 -12.33
CA HIS A 14 -3.39 10.61 -11.58
C HIS A 14 -4.33 9.84 -10.64
N PRO A 15 -4.77 10.40 -9.50
CA PRO A 15 -5.76 9.75 -8.64
C PRO A 15 -7.07 9.34 -9.34
N GLU A 16 -7.41 10.02 -10.44
CA GLU A 16 -8.56 9.70 -11.29
C GLU A 16 -8.27 8.64 -12.35
N SER A 17 -7.02 8.17 -12.46
CA SER A 17 -6.67 7.10 -13.40
C SER A 17 -7.43 5.82 -13.09
N ASN A 18 -7.88 5.14 -14.14
CA ASN A 18 -8.50 3.83 -14.01
C ASN A 18 -7.50 2.76 -13.54
N ALA A 19 -8.02 1.61 -13.11
CA ALA A 19 -7.22 0.53 -12.57
C ALA A 19 -6.21 -0.04 -13.57
N GLU A 20 -6.54 -0.06 -14.87
CA GLU A 20 -5.64 -0.52 -15.92
C GLU A 20 -4.40 0.38 -16.06
N THR A 21 -4.59 1.71 -16.01
CA THR A 21 -3.48 2.68 -16.06
C THR A 21 -2.58 2.52 -14.84
N ILE A 22 -3.17 2.36 -13.65
CA ILE A 22 -2.42 2.13 -12.42
C ILE A 22 -1.68 0.79 -12.49
N ALA A 23 -2.33 -0.27 -12.95
CA ALA A 23 -1.73 -1.59 -13.08
C ALA A 23 -0.54 -1.60 -14.05
N THR A 24 -0.66 -0.94 -15.21
CA THR A 24 0.44 -0.78 -16.17
C THR A 24 1.66 -0.13 -15.52
N TYR A 25 1.45 0.89 -14.68
CA TYR A 25 2.54 1.52 -13.94
C TYR A 25 3.14 0.57 -12.90
N LEU A 26 2.31 -0.13 -12.12
CA LEU A 26 2.75 -1.07 -11.08
C LEU A 26 3.48 -2.28 -11.66
N GLU A 27 3.10 -2.77 -12.83
CA GLU A 27 3.80 -3.83 -13.56
C GLU A 27 5.22 -3.41 -13.95
N GLN A 28 5.38 -2.19 -14.48
CA GLN A 28 6.70 -1.66 -14.81
C GLN A 28 7.53 -1.41 -13.55
N LEU A 29 6.91 -0.90 -12.47
CA LEU A 29 7.57 -0.78 -11.17
C LEU A 29 8.00 -2.16 -10.63
N GLN A 30 7.19 -3.21 -10.77
CA GLN A 30 7.58 -4.57 -10.41
C GLN A 30 8.77 -5.06 -11.24
N ALA A 31 8.80 -4.79 -12.55
CA ALA A 31 9.91 -5.19 -13.39
C ALA A 31 11.24 -4.55 -12.93
N ILE A 32 11.21 -3.26 -12.56
CA ILE A 32 12.37 -2.55 -11.98
C ILE A 32 12.69 -3.09 -10.58
N ALA A 33 11.68 -3.27 -9.73
CA ALA A 33 11.85 -3.74 -8.35
C ALA A 33 12.43 -5.15 -8.26
N ALA A 34 12.25 -5.97 -9.31
CA ALA A 34 12.85 -7.29 -9.40
C ALA A 34 14.39 -7.25 -9.41
N GLU A 35 15.00 -6.17 -9.91
CA GLU A 35 16.46 -5.95 -9.84
C GLU A 35 16.94 -5.78 -8.39
N SER A 36 16.08 -5.24 -7.53
CA SER A 36 16.32 -5.07 -6.09
C SER A 36 15.73 -6.18 -5.23
N HIS A 37 15.23 -7.26 -5.84
CA HIS A 37 14.54 -8.39 -5.19
C HIS A 37 13.31 -7.99 -4.35
N VAL A 38 12.69 -6.85 -4.65
CA VAL A 38 11.47 -6.38 -3.98
C VAL A 38 10.25 -6.82 -4.79
N TYR A 39 9.26 -7.41 -4.11
CA TYR A 39 7.98 -7.71 -4.75
C TYR A 39 7.07 -6.49 -4.70
N VAL A 40 6.53 -6.08 -5.83
CA VAL A 40 5.51 -5.05 -6.01
C VAL A 40 4.30 -5.71 -6.65
N HIS A 41 3.16 -5.70 -5.96
CA HIS A 41 1.95 -6.25 -6.55
C HIS A 41 1.55 -5.43 -7.79
N PRO A 42 1.34 -6.07 -8.97
CA PRO A 42 1.05 -5.36 -10.21
C PRO A 42 -0.37 -4.77 -10.28
N GLU A 43 -1.26 -5.20 -9.40
CA GLU A 43 -2.65 -4.73 -9.39
C GLU A 43 -2.94 -3.93 -8.12
N VAL A 44 -3.86 -2.97 -8.25
CA VAL A 44 -4.29 -2.16 -7.11
C VAL A 44 -5.34 -2.92 -6.29
N ILE A 45 -5.18 -2.88 -4.97
CA ILE A 45 -6.08 -3.55 -4.04
C ILE A 45 -7.21 -2.60 -3.64
N SER A 46 -8.45 -3.04 -3.76
CA SER A 46 -9.61 -2.20 -3.41
C SER A 46 -10.58 -2.87 -2.45
N PHE A 47 -10.61 -4.20 -2.42
CA PHE A 47 -11.68 -4.93 -1.77
C PHE A 47 -11.15 -5.94 -0.76
N LYS A 48 -11.88 -6.08 0.35
CA LYS A 48 -11.57 -7.09 1.36
C LYS A 48 -11.64 -8.50 0.80
N ASP A 49 -12.69 -8.78 0.02
CA ASP A 49 -12.98 -10.09 -0.56
C ASP A 49 -13.82 -9.98 -1.83
N GLY A 50 -14.07 -11.12 -2.47
CA GLY A 50 -14.80 -11.19 -3.73
C GLY A 50 -16.29 -10.85 -3.61
N ALA A 51 -16.89 -11.01 -2.43
CA ALA A 51 -18.28 -10.61 -2.21
C ALA A 51 -18.39 -9.08 -2.18
N VAL A 52 -17.50 -8.40 -1.47
CA VAL A 52 -17.42 -6.92 -1.48
C VAL A 52 -17.13 -6.40 -2.89
N LYS A 53 -16.20 -7.03 -3.63
CA LYS A 53 -15.93 -6.67 -5.04
C LYS A 53 -17.17 -6.84 -5.94
N SER A 54 -17.91 -7.93 -5.77
CA SER A 54 -19.11 -8.20 -6.57
C SER A 54 -20.25 -7.25 -6.26
N ASN A 55 -20.40 -6.87 -5.00
CA ASN A 55 -21.41 -5.89 -4.57
C ASN A 55 -21.09 -4.48 -5.04
N ALA A 56 -19.79 -4.15 -5.18
CA ALA A 56 -19.33 -2.85 -5.68
C ALA A 56 -19.43 -2.69 -7.21
N ARG A 57 -20.22 -3.55 -7.88
CA ARG A 57 -20.22 -3.63 -9.34
C ARG A 57 -20.77 -2.36 -9.98
N GLU A 58 -21.86 -1.83 -9.45
CA GLU A 58 -22.52 -0.65 -10.00
C GLU A 58 -21.65 0.60 -9.79
N GLU A 59 -21.00 0.68 -8.64
CA GLU A 59 -20.11 1.77 -8.24
C GLU A 59 -18.85 1.84 -9.12
N PHE A 60 -18.37 0.70 -9.63
CA PHE A 60 -17.20 0.69 -10.51
C PHE A 60 -17.55 0.43 -11.99
N ALA A 61 -18.82 0.22 -12.33
CA ALA A 61 -19.28 -0.05 -13.70
C ALA A 61 -19.12 1.16 -14.61
N ALA A 62 -19.42 2.37 -14.12
CA ALA A 62 -19.39 3.60 -14.93
C ALA A 62 -18.00 3.93 -15.49
N ALA A 63 -16.93 3.40 -14.88
CA ALA A 63 -15.55 3.67 -15.26
C ALA A 63 -14.77 2.43 -15.76
N ASP A 64 -15.47 1.31 -16.01
CA ASP A 64 -14.87 -0.03 -16.28
C ASP A 64 -13.70 -0.37 -15.32
N ASN A 65 -13.83 0.12 -14.08
CA ASN A 65 -12.70 0.24 -13.16
C ASN A 65 -12.63 -0.95 -12.21
N LEU A 66 -13.61 -1.87 -12.26
CA LEU A 66 -13.73 -3.02 -11.37
C LEU A 66 -12.76 -4.15 -11.75
N LYS A 67 -12.54 -4.38 -13.05
CA LYS A 67 -11.82 -5.55 -13.55
C LYS A 67 -10.37 -5.58 -13.05
N GLY A 68 -9.65 -4.46 -13.16
CA GLY A 68 -8.25 -4.31 -12.75
C GLY A 68 -8.00 -4.10 -11.25
N ARG A 69 -9.01 -4.30 -10.40
CA ARG A 69 -8.91 -4.13 -8.94
C ARG A 69 -8.96 -5.47 -8.25
N CYS A 70 -7.99 -5.77 -7.41
CA CYS A 70 -7.90 -7.06 -6.74
C CYS A 70 -8.41 -7.03 -5.29
N VAL A 71 -8.58 -8.22 -4.71
CA VAL A 71 -8.92 -8.38 -3.29
C VAL A 71 -7.67 -8.61 -2.46
N PHE A 72 -7.76 -8.45 -1.14
CA PHE A 72 -6.60 -8.65 -0.25
C PHE A 72 -5.90 -10.00 -0.43
N ARG A 73 -6.69 -11.06 -0.66
CA ARG A 73 -6.17 -12.43 -0.82
C ARG A 73 -5.34 -12.59 -2.09
N ASP A 74 -5.61 -11.82 -3.13
CA ASP A 74 -4.85 -11.88 -4.40
C ASP A 74 -3.41 -11.44 -4.13
N PHE A 75 -3.25 -10.32 -3.42
CA PHE A 75 -1.94 -9.86 -2.96
C PHE A 75 -1.25 -10.88 -2.07
N LEU A 76 -1.90 -11.41 -1.03
CA LEU A 76 -1.23 -12.32 -0.09
C LEU A 76 -0.82 -13.65 -0.73
N LYS A 77 -1.62 -14.17 -1.68
CA LYS A 77 -1.38 -15.47 -2.33
C LYS A 77 -0.54 -15.39 -3.61
N ALA A 78 -0.37 -14.20 -4.21
CA ALA A 78 0.39 -14.07 -5.44
C ALA A 78 1.83 -14.64 -5.30
N PRO A 79 2.42 -15.19 -6.36
CA PRO A 79 3.77 -15.74 -6.29
C PRO A 79 4.82 -14.62 -6.16
N LYS A 80 5.52 -14.52 -5.02
CA LYS A 80 6.62 -13.56 -4.80
C LYS A 80 7.96 -14.13 -5.23
N ARG A 81 8.09 -14.46 -6.53
CA ARG A 81 9.28 -15.12 -7.08
C ARG A 81 10.54 -14.27 -6.81
N ASN A 82 11.61 -14.91 -6.32
CA ASN A 82 12.90 -14.27 -6.05
C ASN A 82 12.87 -13.07 -5.09
N CYS A 83 11.79 -12.91 -4.30
CA CYS A 83 11.61 -11.82 -3.35
C CYS A 83 11.34 -12.40 -1.95
N HIS A 84 12.27 -12.23 -1.03
CA HIS A 84 12.22 -12.92 0.25
C HIS A 84 11.81 -12.00 1.41
N MET A 85 12.24 -10.74 1.38
CA MET A 85 12.13 -9.85 2.52
C MET A 85 11.02 -8.80 2.38
N VAL A 86 10.78 -8.21 1.21
CA VAL A 86 9.91 -7.04 1.06
C VAL A 86 8.80 -7.28 0.04
N TRP A 87 7.55 -7.12 0.48
CA TRP A 87 6.37 -7.14 -0.40
C TRP A 87 5.64 -5.80 -0.31
N LEU A 88 5.36 -5.21 -1.45
CA LEU A 88 4.68 -3.93 -1.60
C LEU A 88 3.35 -4.10 -2.30
N CYS A 89 2.37 -3.32 -1.89
CA CYS A 89 1.13 -3.17 -2.64
C CYS A 89 0.54 -1.77 -2.46
N LEU A 90 -0.26 -1.37 -3.43
CA LEU A 90 -1.01 -0.14 -3.44
C LEU A 90 -2.48 -0.46 -3.18
N PHE A 91 -3.11 0.31 -2.31
CA PHE A 91 -4.55 0.32 -2.11
C PHE A 91 -5.14 1.56 -2.77
N SER A 92 -6.32 1.40 -3.36
CA SER A 92 -7.11 2.48 -3.94
C SER A 92 -8.58 2.18 -3.68
N MET A 93 -9.28 3.05 -2.96
CA MET A 93 -10.67 2.83 -2.56
C MET A 93 -11.46 4.13 -2.53
N ILE A 94 -12.78 4.00 -2.61
CA ILE A 94 -13.70 5.10 -2.31
C ILE A 94 -13.80 5.18 -0.79
N GLU A 95 -13.08 6.11 -0.16
CA GLU A 95 -13.35 6.48 1.24
C GLU A 95 -14.47 7.52 1.24
N ALA A 96 -15.70 7.09 1.05
CA ALA A 96 -16.78 8.04 1.15
C ALA A 96 -16.94 8.48 2.61
N ASN A 97 -17.12 9.80 2.80
CA ASN A 97 -17.72 10.33 4.01
C ASN A 97 -19.20 9.91 4.00
N TRP A 98 -19.50 8.64 4.33
CA TRP A 98 -20.84 8.04 4.24
C TRP A 98 -21.88 8.79 5.09
N VAL A 99 -21.43 9.73 5.94
CA VAL A 99 -22.25 10.54 6.84
C VAL A 99 -22.90 11.75 6.15
N LYS A 100 -22.48 12.15 4.93
CA LYS A 100 -22.95 13.43 4.32
C LYS A 100 -23.82 13.33 3.06
N GLY A 101 -24.12 12.13 2.56
CA GLY A 101 -24.99 11.98 1.37
C GLY A 101 -24.41 12.62 0.10
N GLU A 102 -23.09 12.78 0.03
CA GLU A 102 -22.42 13.19 -1.19
C GLU A 102 -22.43 12.07 -2.22
N ASP A 103 -22.60 12.45 -3.47
CA ASP A 103 -22.54 11.55 -4.61
C ASP A 103 -21.16 10.89 -4.70
N TRP A 104 -21.14 9.56 -4.52
CA TRP A 104 -19.90 8.77 -4.48
C TRP A 104 -19.08 8.89 -5.77
N TYR A 105 -19.71 9.16 -6.92
CA TYR A 105 -19.03 9.34 -8.20
C TYR A 105 -18.16 10.61 -8.24
N ASN A 106 -18.44 11.57 -7.36
CA ASN A 106 -17.62 12.77 -7.15
C ASN A 106 -16.63 12.60 -5.99
N THR A 107 -16.66 11.47 -5.27
CA THR A 107 -15.73 11.22 -4.16
C THR A 107 -14.39 10.80 -4.74
N PRO A 108 -13.30 11.56 -4.45
CA PRO A 108 -11.98 11.20 -4.94
C PRO A 108 -11.53 9.84 -4.36
N MET A 109 -10.84 9.06 -5.18
CA MET A 109 -10.26 7.79 -4.74
C MET A 109 -9.14 8.08 -3.72
N HIS A 110 -9.26 7.51 -2.53
CA HIS A 110 -8.17 7.50 -1.56
C HIS A 110 -7.17 6.40 -1.91
N CYS A 111 -5.88 6.71 -1.86
CA CYS A 111 -4.80 5.78 -2.14
C CYS A 111 -3.75 5.79 -1.02
N TRP A 112 -3.35 4.59 -0.60
CA TRP A 112 -2.32 4.38 0.41
C TRP A 112 -1.51 3.14 0.05
N ALA A 113 -0.30 3.03 0.57
CA ALA A 113 0.61 1.92 0.25
C ALA A 113 0.97 1.10 1.49
N VAL A 114 1.32 -0.15 1.25
CA VAL A 114 1.75 -1.08 2.28
C VAL A 114 3.08 -1.71 1.94
N ALA A 115 3.92 -1.89 2.95
CA ALA A 115 5.05 -2.80 2.92
C ALA A 115 4.92 -3.89 3.99
N LEU A 116 5.07 -5.15 3.58
CA LEU A 116 5.22 -6.31 4.44
C LEU A 116 6.67 -6.77 4.41
N ILE A 117 7.42 -6.48 5.49
CA ILE A 117 8.87 -6.67 5.54
C ILE A 117 9.23 -7.77 6.53
N ARG A 118 9.96 -8.80 6.10
CA ARG A 118 10.39 -9.88 6.97
C ARG A 118 11.19 -9.34 8.15
N GLN A 119 10.88 -9.80 9.35
CA GLN A 119 11.62 -9.44 10.54
C GLN A 119 13.02 -10.12 10.57
N PRO A 120 13.96 -9.66 11.41
CA PRO A 120 15.27 -10.26 11.55
C PRO A 120 15.21 -11.75 11.89
N LYS A 121 16.30 -12.47 11.62
CA LYS A 121 16.42 -13.90 11.94
C LYS A 121 16.14 -14.12 13.44
N GLY A 122 15.28 -15.09 13.74
CA GLY A 122 14.85 -15.39 15.11
C GLY A 122 13.47 -14.81 15.46
N THR A 123 12.97 -13.85 14.70
CA THR A 123 11.62 -13.31 14.87
C THR A 123 10.70 -13.80 13.76
N SER A 124 9.50 -14.27 14.13
CA SER A 124 8.52 -14.80 13.18
C SER A 124 7.63 -13.71 12.59
N GLY A 125 7.27 -13.86 11.32
CA GLY A 125 6.37 -12.95 10.61
C GLY A 125 7.08 -11.77 9.94
N ARG A 126 6.28 -10.76 9.61
CA ARG A 126 6.65 -9.54 8.89
C ARG A 126 6.17 -8.33 9.68
N ALA A 127 6.94 -7.25 9.62
CA ALA A 127 6.46 -5.93 9.97
C ALA A 127 5.52 -5.42 8.87
N LEU A 128 4.42 -4.79 9.29
CA LEU A 128 3.50 -4.09 8.42
C LEU A 128 3.77 -2.58 8.52
N LEU A 129 4.19 -1.96 7.43
CA LEU A 129 4.26 -0.51 7.29
C LEU A 129 3.09 -0.08 6.41
N VAL A 130 2.29 0.86 6.90
CA VAL A 130 1.19 1.50 6.17
C VAL A 130 1.59 2.95 5.94
N TYR A 131 1.66 3.39 4.69
CA TYR A 131 1.92 4.78 4.33
C TYR A 131 0.65 5.42 3.80
N ASP A 132 0.17 6.45 4.48
CA ASP A 132 -1.07 7.15 4.19
C ASP A 132 -0.90 8.66 4.38
N VAL A 133 -1.12 9.43 3.31
CA VAL A 133 -0.98 10.90 3.33
C VAL A 133 -2.31 11.63 3.51
N ASP A 134 -3.42 10.90 3.57
CA ASP A 134 -4.75 11.47 3.77
C ASP A 134 -5.55 10.67 4.82
N PRO A 135 -5.02 10.50 6.05
CA PRO A 135 -5.71 9.72 7.07
C PRO A 135 -7.01 10.42 7.52
N PRO A 136 -8.13 9.69 7.72
CA PRO A 136 -9.44 10.29 8.02
C PRO A 136 -9.56 10.94 9.40
N GLN A 137 -8.55 10.79 10.27
CA GLN A 137 -8.43 11.53 11.52
C GLN A 137 -6.99 12.06 11.62
N LEU A 138 -6.80 13.20 12.29
CA LEU A 138 -5.48 13.72 12.70
C LEU A 138 -4.82 12.71 13.64
N ALA A 139 -4.32 11.61 13.07
CA ALA A 139 -3.52 10.63 13.76
C ALA A 139 -2.31 11.38 14.31
N ARG A 140 -2.25 11.56 15.63
CA ARG A 140 -1.08 12.12 16.30
C ARG A 140 0.15 11.34 15.80
N LYS A 141 1.13 12.10 15.32
CA LYS A 141 2.47 11.72 14.85
C LYS A 141 2.88 10.25 15.08
N ARG A 142 3.15 9.53 13.98
CA ARG A 142 4.00 8.32 13.84
C ARG A 142 4.02 7.38 15.06
N PHE A 143 3.32 6.25 14.96
CA PHE A 143 3.33 5.25 16.03
C PHE A 143 4.25 4.08 15.69
N SER A 144 5.15 3.80 16.63
CA SER A 144 5.84 2.54 16.79
C SER A 144 5.38 1.93 18.11
N GLU A 145 4.72 0.77 18.09
CA GLU A 145 4.43 0.12 19.37
C GLU A 145 4.47 -1.40 19.26
N ALA A 146 5.28 -2.01 20.15
CA ALA A 146 5.19 -3.43 20.52
C ALA A 146 3.84 -3.79 21.19
N ARG A 147 2.92 -2.82 21.40
CA ARG A 147 1.58 -2.97 21.98
C ARG A 147 0.42 -2.67 21.01
N ALA A 148 0.70 -2.49 19.72
CA ALA A 148 -0.31 -2.13 18.71
C ALA A 148 -1.51 -3.12 18.61
N ALA A 149 -1.36 -4.37 19.06
CA ALA A 149 -2.48 -5.32 19.13
C ALA A 149 -3.70 -4.80 19.94
N GLY A 150 -3.51 -3.89 20.90
CA GLY A 150 -4.59 -3.30 21.70
C GLY A 150 -5.18 -1.99 21.18
N ARG A 151 -4.53 -1.30 20.22
CA ARG A 151 -4.88 0.09 19.81
C ARG A 151 -4.94 0.36 18.31
N THR A 152 -4.82 -0.65 17.44
CA THR A 152 -4.94 -0.47 15.97
C THR A 152 -6.31 0.03 15.54
N ARG A 153 -7.38 -0.30 16.29
CA ARG A 153 -8.76 0.10 15.99
C ARG A 153 -9.02 1.60 16.03
N SER A 154 -8.21 2.38 16.77
CA SER A 154 -8.42 3.82 16.88
C SER A 154 -7.61 4.66 15.88
N HIS A 155 -6.79 4.02 15.03
CA HIS A 155 -5.85 4.74 14.16
C HIS A 155 -5.92 4.30 12.69
N LEU A 156 -6.17 3.02 12.44
CA LEU A 156 -6.35 2.50 11.08
C LEU A 156 -7.82 2.65 10.64
N THR A 157 -8.03 2.89 9.35
CA THR A 157 -9.37 2.89 8.75
C THR A 157 -9.98 1.48 8.77
N GLY A 158 -11.28 1.36 8.46
CA GLY A 158 -11.96 0.07 8.43
C GLY A 158 -11.27 -0.94 7.49
N LEU A 159 -10.83 -0.48 6.32
CA LEU A 159 -10.17 -1.34 5.33
C LEU A 159 -8.75 -1.72 5.76
N GLN A 160 -7.98 -0.77 6.29
CA GLN A 160 -6.65 -1.02 6.85
C GLN A 160 -6.69 -2.03 8.02
N ASN A 161 -7.65 -1.89 8.94
CA ASN A 161 -7.87 -2.85 10.02
C ASN A 161 -8.28 -4.23 9.50
N ALA A 162 -9.15 -4.29 8.48
CA ALA A 162 -9.54 -5.55 7.86
C ALA A 162 -8.34 -6.26 7.22
N PHE A 163 -7.45 -5.51 6.57
CA PHE A 163 -6.23 -6.04 5.96
C PHE A 163 -5.25 -6.58 7.02
N LEU A 164 -5.01 -5.82 8.09
CA LEU A 164 -4.19 -6.25 9.22
C LEU A 164 -4.76 -7.52 9.88
N THR A 165 -6.07 -7.57 10.07
CA THR A 165 -6.77 -8.75 10.63
C THR A 165 -6.52 -9.97 9.75
N LEU A 166 -6.72 -9.84 8.43
CA LEU A 166 -6.46 -10.93 7.49
C LEU A 166 -4.99 -11.38 7.52
N CYS A 167 -4.03 -10.46 7.64
CA CYS A 167 -2.61 -10.79 7.73
C CYS A 167 -2.27 -11.58 9.01
N ARG A 168 -2.92 -11.26 10.13
CA ARG A 168 -2.75 -11.99 11.40
C ARG A 168 -3.37 -13.39 11.35
N GLU A 169 -4.56 -13.50 10.76
CA GLU A 169 -5.30 -14.76 10.64
C GLU A 169 -4.68 -15.70 9.59
N SER A 170 -4.14 -15.16 8.50
CA SER A 170 -3.59 -15.93 7.38
C SER A 170 -2.16 -16.42 7.66
N GLY A 171 -2.00 -17.26 8.68
CA GLY A 171 -0.69 -17.86 9.00
C GLY A 171 0.26 -16.92 9.72
N ARG A 172 -0.26 -15.91 10.44
CA ARG A 172 0.52 -14.94 11.22
C ARG A 172 1.59 -14.23 10.38
N ILE A 173 1.23 -13.82 9.15
CA ILE A 173 2.10 -13.03 8.27
C ILE A 173 2.58 -11.79 9.02
N VAL A 174 1.68 -11.13 9.75
CA VAL A 174 2.00 -10.05 10.66
C VAL A 174 1.75 -10.52 12.08
N THR A 175 2.73 -10.32 12.96
CA THR A 175 2.62 -10.60 14.40
C THR A 175 2.26 -9.30 15.12
N ASP A 176 3.28 -8.54 15.52
CA ASP A 176 3.12 -7.40 16.44
C ASP A 176 3.67 -6.07 15.89
N SER A 177 4.53 -6.12 14.87
CA SER A 177 5.18 -4.92 14.36
C SER A 177 4.32 -4.25 13.28
N VAL A 178 3.55 -3.25 13.69
CA VAL A 178 2.72 -2.43 12.80
C VAL A 178 3.15 -0.98 12.93
N TRP A 179 3.34 -0.32 11.80
CA TRP A 179 3.83 1.05 11.68
C TRP A 179 2.88 1.82 10.80
N TYR A 180 2.31 2.90 11.33
CA TYR A 180 1.44 3.78 10.56
C TYR A 180 2.16 5.10 10.29
N LEU A 181 2.57 5.26 9.04
CA LEU A 181 3.36 6.37 8.55
C LEU A 181 2.41 7.38 7.93
N THR A 182 2.05 8.40 8.70
CA THR A 182 1.19 9.48 8.23
C THR A 182 2.00 10.71 7.86
N ASP A 183 1.61 11.33 6.73
CA ASP A 183 2.14 12.59 6.24
C ASP A 183 0.99 13.49 5.80
N THR A 184 0.43 14.22 6.77
CA THR A 184 -0.75 15.07 6.56
C THR A 184 -0.42 16.36 5.81
N THR A 185 0.84 16.60 5.44
CA THR A 185 1.26 17.78 4.65
C THR A 185 0.51 17.85 3.32
N TYR A 186 0.09 16.71 2.79
CA TYR A 186 -0.57 16.58 1.48
C TYR A 186 -2.05 16.19 1.56
N SER A 187 -2.63 16.15 2.77
CA SER A 187 -4.03 15.81 2.99
C SER A 187 -4.95 16.78 2.24
N GLY A 188 -5.98 16.24 1.56
CA GLY A 188 -6.91 17.02 0.76
C GLY A 188 -6.34 17.66 -0.53
N GLN A 189 -5.07 17.41 -0.89
CA GLN A 189 -4.44 18.00 -2.08
C GLN A 189 -4.51 17.11 -3.32
N ASN A 190 -5.26 16.01 -3.27
CA ASN A 190 -5.33 15.00 -4.34
C ASN A 190 -3.93 14.46 -4.72
N LYS A 191 -3.08 14.21 -3.71
CA LYS A 191 -1.71 13.70 -3.88
C LYS A 191 -1.52 12.29 -3.33
N CYS A 192 -2.57 11.64 -2.82
CA CYS A 192 -2.49 10.34 -2.17
C CYS A 192 -1.87 9.25 -3.04
N LEU A 193 -2.23 9.20 -4.33
CA LEU A 193 -1.66 8.23 -5.27
C LEU A 193 -0.18 8.48 -5.55
N SER A 194 0.17 9.71 -5.97
CA SER A 194 1.55 10.04 -6.34
C SER A 194 2.51 9.86 -5.17
N ARG A 195 2.14 10.32 -3.97
CA ARG A 195 2.97 10.16 -2.76
C ARG A 195 3.10 8.69 -2.34
N SER A 196 2.04 7.90 -2.46
CA SER A 196 2.10 6.45 -2.18
C SER A 196 3.06 5.74 -3.14
N ILE A 197 3.01 6.07 -4.43
CA ILE A 197 3.92 5.51 -5.44
C ILE A 197 5.36 5.99 -5.23
N GLU A 198 5.59 7.27 -4.93
CA GLU A 198 6.91 7.79 -4.59
C GLU A 198 7.50 7.07 -3.36
N TRP A 199 6.68 6.78 -2.36
CA TRP A 199 7.11 6.00 -1.20
C TRP A 199 7.44 4.55 -1.60
N MET A 200 6.65 3.92 -2.46
CA MET A 200 6.99 2.60 -3.00
C MET A 200 8.33 2.60 -3.75
N HIS A 201 8.59 3.62 -4.59
CA HIS A 201 9.90 3.81 -5.24
C HIS A 201 11.03 3.91 -4.23
N TRP A 202 10.83 4.66 -3.14
CA TRP A 202 11.79 4.74 -2.06
C TRP A 202 12.07 3.36 -1.43
N ILE A 203 11.03 2.58 -1.12
CA ILE A 203 11.20 1.21 -0.58
C ILE A 203 11.95 0.32 -1.57
N VAL A 204 11.68 0.44 -2.88
CA VAL A 204 12.39 -0.31 -3.93
C VAL A 204 13.86 0.08 -4.00
N GLY A 205 14.19 1.37 -3.91
CA GLY A 205 15.57 1.87 -3.88
C GLY A 205 16.33 1.42 -2.63
N VAL A 206 15.62 1.21 -1.51
CA VAL A 206 16.19 0.60 -0.30
C VAL A 206 16.51 -0.90 -0.48
N GLY A 207 15.72 -1.62 -1.28
CA GLY A 207 15.93 -3.02 -1.64
C GLY A 207 15.47 -4.08 -0.63
N ASP A 208 15.72 -5.36 -0.96
CA ASP A 208 15.22 -6.55 -0.24
C ASP A 208 16.00 -6.87 1.05
N ARG A 209 15.97 -5.95 2.03
CA ARG A 209 16.59 -6.16 3.35
C ARG A 209 15.57 -6.42 4.47
N PRO A 210 15.91 -7.23 5.50
CA PRO A 210 15.04 -7.43 6.67
C PRO A 210 14.71 -6.12 7.38
N PHE A 211 13.61 -6.12 8.14
CA PHE A 211 13.18 -4.97 8.92
C PHE A 211 14.10 -4.74 10.12
N THR A 212 14.65 -3.53 10.29
CA THR A 212 15.61 -3.22 11.37
C THR A 212 14.98 -2.53 12.58
N GLY A 213 13.65 -2.58 12.73
CA GLY A 213 12.97 -2.03 13.89
C GLY A 213 13.02 -0.50 13.92
N GLU A 214 13.37 0.07 15.07
CA GLU A 214 13.39 1.52 15.30
C GLU A 214 14.43 2.30 14.49
N ASP A 215 15.32 1.63 13.76
CA ASP A 215 16.33 2.28 12.92
C ASP A 215 16.06 2.07 11.43
N ASP A 216 14.93 1.44 11.09
CA ASP A 216 14.63 1.15 9.69
C ASP A 216 14.29 2.45 8.93
N PRO A 217 15.06 2.82 7.88
CA PRO A 217 14.86 4.07 7.17
C PRO A 217 13.55 4.09 6.37
N ARG A 218 12.93 2.92 6.14
CA ARG A 218 11.64 2.81 5.45
C ARG A 218 10.47 3.37 6.27
N ARG A 219 10.68 3.62 7.57
CA ARG A 219 9.69 4.20 8.48
C ARG A 219 9.67 5.72 8.48
N GLU A 220 10.72 6.37 8.01
CA GLU A 220 10.82 7.82 8.18
C GLU A 220 9.94 8.62 7.19
N GLY A 221 9.32 7.94 6.21
CA GLY A 221 8.55 8.57 5.15
C GLY A 221 9.43 9.35 4.16
N LEU A 222 8.82 9.98 3.15
CA LEU A 222 9.54 10.68 2.09
C LEU A 222 10.19 12.00 2.56
N GLU A 223 9.64 12.68 3.56
CA GLU A 223 10.09 14.03 3.95
C GLU A 223 11.45 14.09 4.64
N THR A 224 11.86 13.03 5.35
CA THR A 224 13.19 13.00 5.99
C THR A 224 14.29 12.60 5.02
N CYS A 225 13.94 11.91 3.92
CA CYS A 225 14.90 11.45 2.92
C CYS A 225 15.40 12.60 2.03
N ASN A 226 14.54 13.56 1.70
CA ASN A 226 14.91 14.75 0.89
C ASN A 226 15.69 15.83 1.67
N ARG A 227 15.99 15.60 2.96
CA ARG A 227 16.75 16.54 3.82
C ARG A 227 18.17 16.06 4.14
N ARG A 228 18.63 14.96 3.53
CA ARG A 228 20.01 14.44 3.66
C ARG A 228 20.68 14.42 2.29
#